data_AF-A0A4W3INH5-F1
#
_entry.id   AF-A0A4W3INH5-F1
#
_cell.length_a   1.000
_cell.length_b   1.000
_cell.length_c   1.000
_cell.angle_alpha   90.00
_cell.angle_beta   90.00
_cell.angle_gamma   90.00
#
_symmetry.space_group_name_H-M   'P 1'
#
loop_
_entity.id
_entity.type
_entity.pdbx_description
1 polymer ?
#
loop_
_entity_poly.entity_id
_entity_poly.type
_entity_poly.pdbx_seq_one_letter_code
_entity_poly.pdbx_strand_id
1 'polypeptide(L)'
;HDHCHIEILKWNGWGYSDSKFTFNKKGQGEFTGKRYRHSGMILPGLKEWMEKSFGASLEHRTTPRTTPNVDDLPLPILNEEYLKDLKEVGVPFSHDPEDRLIRAHGHCLHEIFSLREGKFERIPDVVVWPNCHSDVLKIVELATKHNVCIIPFGGGTSVSNALECPADENRSIISLDTSQMNRILWVDEKNLTAHVEAGITGQDLERQLGEQGYCTGHEPDSMEFSSLGGWVATRASGMKKNIYGNIEDLIVHIKMVTPRGIVEKSCQGPRMSTGPDIYHFIMGSEGTLGVITEVTIKIRTLPEYQKYGSVVFPDFEQGVACLREVARQRCAPASIRLMDNTQFQFGHALKPQVASIFTSFLDGLKKFYITKFKGFDPNVLCVATLLFEGSREKVLQQEKHVYDIAAKFGGLAAGEDNGQRGYMLTFVIAYIRDLGMDYYIIGESFETSVPWDRVLDLCRNVKEKLVRECKERGVQFPPLATCRVTQTYDAGACVYFYFAFNYRGLSDPIHVYDQIEAAAREEILENGGSLSHHHGVGKLRKRWLRESISDVGVGMLKSVKDFVDPDNIFGNRNLL
;
A
#
# COMPACT_ATOMS: atom_id res chain seq x y z
N HIS A 1 -18.79 -16.39 -16.12
CA HIS A 1 -19.65 -16.76 -14.98
C HIS A 1 -18.88 -17.12 -13.69
N ASP A 2 -17.54 -17.15 -13.70
CA ASP A 2 -16.71 -17.29 -12.49
C ASP A 2 -16.15 -15.93 -12.03
N HIS A 3 -17.03 -14.96 -11.74
CA HIS A 3 -16.61 -13.58 -11.38
C HIS A 3 -16.75 -13.25 -9.89
N CYS A 4 -17.04 -14.24 -9.05
CA CYS A 4 -17.29 -14.01 -7.63
C CYS A 4 -15.98 -13.81 -6.85
N HIS A 5 -15.55 -12.55 -6.75
CA HIS A 5 -14.39 -12.14 -5.95
C HIS A 5 -14.47 -12.61 -4.48
N ILE A 6 -15.68 -12.83 -3.93
CA ILE A 6 -15.92 -13.21 -2.52
C ILE A 6 -15.48 -14.65 -2.21
N GLU A 7 -15.44 -15.55 -3.20
CA GLU A 7 -14.98 -16.93 -2.96
C GLU A 7 -13.46 -16.97 -2.67
N ILE A 8 -12.71 -16.10 -3.35
CA ILE A 8 -11.24 -16.07 -3.29
C ILE A 8 -10.73 -15.01 -2.30
N LEU A 9 -11.36 -13.84 -2.23
CA LEU A 9 -10.97 -12.71 -1.39
C LEU A 9 -12.00 -12.47 -0.28
N LYS A 10 -11.56 -11.86 0.82
CA LYS A 10 -12.48 -11.41 1.86
C LYS A 10 -13.28 -10.21 1.37
N TRP A 11 -14.59 -10.26 1.55
CA TRP A 11 -15.47 -9.13 1.24
C TRP A 11 -15.40 -8.00 2.28
N ASN A 12 -14.92 -8.26 3.51
CA ASN A 12 -14.96 -7.35 4.66
C ASN A 12 -13.59 -7.09 5.31
N GLY A 13 -12.49 -7.30 4.58
CA GLY A 13 -11.15 -7.23 5.13
C GLY A 13 -10.06 -7.34 4.07
N TRP A 14 -8.81 -7.53 4.51
CA TRP A 14 -7.69 -7.68 3.57
C TRP A 14 -7.53 -9.12 3.07
N GLY A 15 -7.28 -9.24 1.76
CA GLY A 15 -6.62 -10.38 1.14
C GLY A 15 -7.48 -11.63 0.97
N TYR A 16 -6.81 -12.78 0.86
CA TYR A 16 -7.46 -14.06 0.53
C TYR A 16 -8.33 -14.59 1.66
N SER A 17 -9.45 -15.24 1.31
CA SER A 17 -10.42 -15.82 2.25
C SER A 17 -9.83 -16.94 3.12
N ASP A 18 -8.82 -17.66 2.62
CA ASP A 18 -8.12 -18.75 3.31
C ASP A 18 -7.04 -18.29 4.32
N SER A 19 -6.74 -16.98 4.35
CA SER A 19 -5.61 -16.41 5.08
C SER A 19 -6.09 -15.39 6.11
N LYS A 20 -5.92 -15.70 7.40
CA LYS A 20 -6.23 -14.79 8.52
C LYS A 20 -5.44 -15.15 9.76
N PHE A 21 -5.21 -14.17 10.62
CA PHE A 21 -4.80 -14.47 11.99
C PHE A 21 -6.02 -14.88 12.80
N THR A 22 -5.83 -15.83 13.71
CA THR A 22 -6.86 -16.27 14.66
C THR A 22 -6.20 -16.79 15.94
N PHE A 23 -6.99 -17.02 16.98
CA PHE A 23 -6.57 -17.74 18.17
C PHE A 23 -7.17 -19.15 18.17
N ASN A 24 -6.32 -20.16 18.28
CA ASN A 24 -6.76 -21.55 18.32
C ASN A 24 -7.45 -21.90 19.65
N LYS A 25 -7.91 -23.15 19.80
CA LYS A 25 -8.60 -23.63 21.03
C LYS A 25 -7.75 -23.54 22.30
N LYS A 26 -6.42 -23.42 22.18
CA LYS A 26 -5.48 -23.24 23.30
C LYS A 26 -5.17 -21.76 23.57
N GLY A 27 -5.83 -20.83 22.87
CA GLY A 27 -5.58 -19.40 22.97
C GLY A 27 -4.25 -18.95 22.37
N GLN A 28 -3.62 -19.76 21.51
CA GLN A 28 -2.38 -19.40 20.84
C GLN A 28 -2.70 -18.76 19.49
N GLY A 29 -1.97 -17.70 19.14
CA GLY A 29 -2.09 -17.08 17.82
C GLY A 29 -1.66 -18.04 16.72
N GLU A 30 -2.38 -18.05 15.60
CA GLU A 30 -2.02 -18.79 14.41
C GLU A 30 -2.39 -17.98 13.16
N PHE A 31 -1.68 -18.22 12.07
CA PHE A 31 -2.02 -17.65 10.75
C PHE A 31 -2.47 -18.78 9.83
N THR A 32 -3.69 -18.70 9.29
CA THR A 32 -4.31 -19.83 8.55
C THR A 32 -3.77 -20.00 7.12
N GLY A 33 -4.25 -21.05 6.45
CA GLY A 33 -4.00 -21.29 5.04
C GLY A 33 -2.66 -21.98 4.76
N LYS A 34 -2.16 -21.84 3.53
CA LYS A 34 -0.85 -22.34 3.07
C LYS A 34 -0.13 -21.40 2.10
N ARG A 35 -0.65 -20.19 1.88
CA ARG A 35 -0.13 -19.24 0.87
C ARG A 35 1.21 -18.64 1.27
N TYR A 36 1.36 -18.30 2.54
CA TYR A 36 2.52 -17.59 3.04
C TYR A 36 3.40 -18.52 3.86
N ARG A 37 4.68 -18.18 3.97
CA ARG A 37 5.63 -18.98 4.77
C ARG A 37 5.21 -19.11 6.24
N HIS A 38 4.47 -18.14 6.77
CA HIS A 38 3.95 -18.15 8.15
C HIS A 38 2.63 -18.93 8.30
N SER A 39 2.01 -19.35 7.20
CA SER A 39 0.75 -20.08 7.24
C SER A 39 0.88 -21.43 7.95
N GLY A 40 -0.07 -21.74 8.83
CA GLY A 40 -0.08 -22.91 9.71
C GLY A 40 0.86 -22.83 10.92
N MET A 41 1.62 -21.74 11.09
CA MET A 41 2.53 -21.60 12.22
C MET A 41 1.85 -21.04 13.47
N ILE A 42 2.22 -21.57 14.63
CA ILE A 42 1.81 -21.07 15.94
C ILE A 42 2.71 -19.91 16.35
N LEU A 43 2.08 -18.81 16.77
CA LEU A 43 2.67 -17.54 17.16
C LEU A 43 2.41 -17.29 18.65
N PRO A 44 3.20 -17.91 19.54
CA PRO A 44 2.90 -17.93 20.97
C PRO A 44 2.97 -16.54 21.64
N GLY A 45 3.79 -15.63 21.12
CA GLY A 45 3.96 -14.29 21.67
C GLY A 45 2.85 -13.29 21.27
N LEU A 46 2.01 -13.62 20.29
CA LEU A 46 1.01 -12.68 19.76
C LEU A 46 -0.02 -12.27 20.82
N LYS A 47 -0.52 -13.23 21.61
CA LYS A 47 -1.51 -12.98 22.66
C LYS A 47 -0.96 -11.99 23.70
N GLU A 48 0.19 -12.33 24.29
CA GLU A 48 0.83 -11.53 25.34
C GLU A 48 1.17 -10.11 24.82
N TRP A 49 1.61 -10.01 23.57
CA TRP A 49 1.89 -8.70 22.96
C TRP A 49 0.61 -7.86 22.80
N MET A 50 -0.51 -8.44 22.37
CA MET A 50 -1.78 -7.71 22.27
C MET A 50 -2.31 -7.29 23.66
N GLU A 51 -2.23 -8.17 24.66
CA GLU A 51 -2.62 -7.88 26.04
C GLU A 51 -1.78 -6.72 26.61
N LYS A 52 -0.46 -6.77 26.44
CA LYS A 52 0.45 -5.74 26.94
C LYS A 52 0.34 -4.41 26.19
N SER A 53 0.17 -4.44 24.87
CA SER A 53 0.21 -3.24 24.03
C SER A 53 -1.13 -2.50 23.99
N PHE A 54 -2.25 -3.21 24.16
CA PHE A 54 -3.58 -2.63 23.97
C PHE A 54 -4.55 -2.89 25.13
N GLY A 55 -4.15 -3.64 26.15
CA GLY A 55 -5.10 -4.13 27.16
C GLY A 55 -6.18 -5.04 26.57
N ALA A 56 -5.89 -5.69 25.44
CA ALA A 56 -6.82 -6.61 24.79
C ALA A 56 -7.06 -7.84 25.67
N SER A 57 -8.18 -8.53 25.47
CA SER A 57 -8.45 -9.81 26.11
C SER A 57 -9.24 -10.70 25.16
N LEU A 58 -8.95 -12.00 25.17
CA LEU A 58 -9.68 -12.97 24.36
C LEU A 58 -11.17 -13.10 24.74
N GLU A 59 -11.56 -12.58 25.91
CA GLU A 59 -12.92 -12.52 26.43
C GLU A 59 -13.73 -11.36 25.83
N HIS A 60 -13.06 -10.30 25.36
CA HIS A 60 -13.71 -9.12 24.77
C HIS A 60 -13.59 -9.17 23.25
N ARG A 61 -14.64 -9.65 22.59
CA ARG A 61 -14.68 -9.79 21.11
C ARG A 61 -15.82 -9.00 20.51
N THR A 62 -15.58 -8.42 19.34
CA THR A 62 -16.65 -7.92 18.47
C THR A 62 -17.31 -9.10 17.75
N THR A 63 -18.56 -8.93 17.29
CA THR A 63 -19.21 -9.88 16.39
C THR A 63 -19.40 -9.21 15.03
N PRO A 64 -18.40 -9.26 14.12
CA PRO A 64 -18.53 -8.63 12.82
C PRO A 64 -19.56 -9.36 11.96
N ARG A 65 -20.11 -8.66 10.95
CA ARG A 65 -20.94 -9.31 9.93
C ARG A 65 -20.13 -10.40 9.21
N THR A 66 -20.71 -11.59 9.11
CA THR A 66 -20.09 -12.75 8.45
C THR A 66 -20.35 -12.78 6.95
N THR A 67 -21.48 -12.20 6.51
CA THR A 67 -21.88 -12.10 5.10
C THR A 67 -22.37 -10.68 4.82
N PRO A 68 -22.28 -10.20 3.57
CA PRO A 68 -22.91 -8.94 3.17
C PRO A 68 -24.42 -9.00 3.47
N ASN A 69 -24.97 -7.96 4.08
CA ASN A 69 -26.42 -7.82 4.14
C ASN A 69 -26.88 -7.07 2.89
N VAL A 70 -27.23 -7.82 1.85
CA VAL A 70 -27.60 -7.27 0.54
C VAL A 70 -28.82 -6.35 0.63
N ASP A 71 -29.75 -6.61 1.56
CA ASP A 71 -30.95 -5.80 1.77
C ASP A 71 -30.63 -4.39 2.34
N ASP A 72 -29.45 -4.22 2.94
CA ASP A 72 -29.01 -2.93 3.48
C ASP A 72 -28.27 -2.05 2.46
N LEU A 73 -28.01 -2.56 1.25
CA LEU A 73 -27.27 -1.86 0.22
C LEU A 73 -28.16 -0.91 -0.58
N PRO A 74 -27.66 0.29 -0.97
CA PRO A 74 -28.40 1.19 -1.85
C PRO A 74 -28.82 0.49 -3.16
N LEU A 75 -30.07 0.69 -3.57
CA LEU A 75 -30.54 0.24 -4.88
C LEU A 75 -29.79 0.98 -5.99
N PRO A 76 -29.48 0.32 -7.12
CA PRO A 76 -28.76 0.96 -8.21
C PRO A 76 -29.64 1.96 -8.96
N ILE A 77 -29.08 3.12 -9.28
CA ILE A 77 -29.68 4.11 -10.20
C ILE A 77 -29.24 3.74 -11.61
N LEU A 78 -30.10 3.04 -12.36
CA LEU A 78 -29.78 2.52 -13.68
C LEU A 78 -30.14 3.51 -14.80
N ASN A 79 -29.22 3.70 -15.74
CA ASN A 79 -29.50 4.34 -17.03
C ASN A 79 -29.76 3.25 -18.08
N GLU A 80 -31.04 3.03 -18.40
CA GLU A 80 -31.50 1.95 -19.30
C GLU A 80 -30.96 2.08 -20.73
N GLU A 81 -30.82 3.31 -21.24
CA GLU A 81 -30.27 3.55 -22.58
C GLU A 81 -28.78 3.21 -22.65
N TYR A 82 -28.02 3.57 -21.61
CA TYR A 82 -26.61 3.20 -21.46
C TYR A 82 -26.43 1.69 -21.37
N LEU A 83 -27.25 0.99 -20.56
CA LEU A 83 -27.18 -0.47 -20.43
C LEU A 83 -27.52 -1.19 -21.73
N LYS A 84 -28.51 -0.68 -22.47
CA LYS A 84 -28.86 -1.20 -23.79
C LYS A 84 -27.68 -1.08 -24.76
N ASP A 85 -27.08 0.11 -24.85
CA ASP A 85 -25.94 0.35 -25.73
C ASP A 85 -24.71 -0.47 -25.31
N LEU A 86 -24.45 -0.63 -24.01
CA LEU A 86 -23.39 -1.51 -23.48
C LEU A 86 -23.57 -2.96 -23.94
N LYS A 87 -24.82 -3.46 -23.88
CA LYS A 87 -25.17 -4.80 -24.34
C LYS A 87 -24.95 -4.95 -25.85
N GLU A 88 -25.30 -3.94 -26.64
CA GLU A 88 -25.09 -3.94 -28.09
C GLU A 88 -23.60 -3.96 -28.47
N VAL A 89 -22.74 -3.26 -27.71
CA VAL A 89 -21.28 -3.28 -27.94
C VAL A 89 -20.57 -4.50 -27.36
N GLY A 90 -21.29 -5.36 -26.63
CA GLY A 90 -20.80 -6.64 -26.14
C GLY A 90 -19.90 -6.57 -24.90
N VAL A 91 -19.96 -5.48 -24.11
CA VAL A 91 -19.20 -5.35 -22.87
C VAL A 91 -19.95 -6.05 -21.72
N PRO A 92 -19.33 -7.02 -21.01
CA PRO A 92 -19.94 -7.64 -19.84
C PRO A 92 -20.18 -6.62 -18.72
N PHE A 93 -21.35 -6.69 -18.09
CA PHE A 93 -21.70 -5.85 -16.95
C PHE A 93 -22.56 -6.60 -15.92
N SER A 94 -22.58 -6.09 -14.70
CA SER A 94 -23.36 -6.59 -13.56
C SER A 94 -23.93 -5.43 -12.76
N HIS A 95 -25.13 -5.60 -12.24
CA HIS A 95 -25.70 -4.74 -11.19
C HIS A 95 -26.01 -5.55 -9.93
N ASP A 96 -25.39 -6.73 -9.79
CA ASP A 96 -25.52 -7.55 -8.60
C ASP A 96 -24.97 -6.80 -7.38
N PRO A 97 -25.67 -6.80 -6.24
CA PRO A 97 -25.28 -5.99 -5.08
C PRO A 97 -23.88 -6.32 -4.52
N GLU A 98 -23.47 -7.58 -4.57
CA GLU A 98 -22.15 -8.02 -4.11
C GLU A 98 -21.03 -7.48 -5.02
N ASP A 99 -21.18 -7.57 -6.34
CA ASP A 99 -20.22 -7.04 -7.31
C ASP A 99 -20.00 -5.54 -7.13
N ARG A 100 -21.09 -4.82 -6.87
CA ARG A 100 -21.10 -3.37 -6.62
C ARG A 100 -20.41 -3.04 -5.30
N LEU A 101 -20.72 -3.77 -4.23
CA LEU A 101 -20.17 -3.53 -2.90
C LEU A 101 -18.65 -3.69 -2.87
N ILE A 102 -18.11 -4.77 -3.45
CA ILE A 102 -16.66 -5.06 -3.47
C ILE A 102 -15.87 -3.94 -4.15
N ARG A 103 -16.51 -3.18 -5.05
CA ARG A 103 -15.89 -2.10 -5.82
C ARG A 103 -16.23 -0.71 -5.32
N ALA A 104 -16.90 -0.61 -4.18
CA ALA A 104 -17.29 0.65 -3.56
C ALA A 104 -16.22 1.23 -2.61
N HIS A 105 -15.14 0.48 -2.36
CA HIS A 105 -14.18 0.82 -1.32
C HIS A 105 -12.73 0.46 -1.68
N GLY A 106 -11.80 1.10 -0.97
CA GLY A 106 -10.43 0.66 -0.79
C GLY A 106 -10.22 -0.06 0.54
N HIS A 107 -9.14 0.28 1.24
CA HIS A 107 -8.74 -0.32 2.50
C HIS A 107 -8.43 0.70 3.60
N CYS A 108 -9.00 1.91 3.54
CA CYS A 108 -9.00 2.81 4.69
C CYS A 108 -9.85 2.26 5.83
N LEU A 109 -9.52 2.67 7.05
CA LEU A 109 -10.10 2.14 8.27
C LEU A 109 -11.62 2.28 8.31
N HIS A 110 -12.16 3.46 8.00
CA HIS A 110 -13.61 3.69 8.01
C HIS A 110 -14.31 2.86 6.93
N GLU A 111 -13.69 2.62 5.77
CA GLU A 111 -14.26 1.78 4.71
C GLU A 111 -14.43 0.34 5.21
N ILE A 112 -13.38 -0.22 5.83
CA ILE A 112 -13.42 -1.57 6.41
C ILE A 112 -14.37 -1.65 7.61
N PHE A 113 -14.43 -0.60 8.43
CA PHE A 113 -15.38 -0.52 9.53
C PHE A 113 -16.83 -0.49 9.02
N SER A 114 -17.11 0.24 7.95
CA SER A 114 -18.41 0.28 7.29
C SER A 114 -18.83 -1.07 6.72
N LEU A 115 -17.92 -1.86 6.17
CA LEU A 115 -18.21 -3.24 5.74
C LEU A 115 -18.59 -4.14 6.93
N ARG A 116 -17.89 -4.01 8.06
CA ARG A 116 -18.04 -4.91 9.21
C ARG A 116 -19.21 -4.57 10.12
N GLU A 117 -19.46 -3.28 10.33
CA GLU A 117 -20.42 -2.78 11.33
C GLU A 117 -21.39 -1.71 10.76
N GLY A 118 -20.99 -0.99 9.71
CA GLY A 118 -21.73 0.17 9.17
C GLY A 118 -22.51 -0.09 7.88
N LYS A 119 -22.64 0.96 7.07
CA LYS A 119 -23.27 0.96 5.74
C LYS A 119 -22.55 1.96 4.85
N PHE A 120 -22.63 1.79 3.53
CA PHE A 120 -22.19 2.78 2.56
C PHE A 120 -23.37 3.65 2.14
N GLU A 121 -23.17 4.97 2.09
CA GLU A 121 -24.19 5.91 1.60
C GLU A 121 -24.40 5.77 0.08
N ARG A 122 -23.30 5.59 -0.65
CA ARG A 122 -23.28 5.42 -2.10
C ARG A 122 -22.29 4.31 -2.48
N ILE A 123 -22.73 3.44 -3.39
CA ILE A 123 -21.90 2.42 -4.04
C ILE A 123 -22.09 2.52 -5.55
N PRO A 124 -21.22 1.95 -6.40
CA PRO A 124 -21.44 1.90 -7.85
C PRO A 124 -22.82 1.31 -8.19
N ASP A 125 -23.44 1.78 -9.26
CA ASP A 125 -24.72 1.23 -9.74
C ASP A 125 -24.52 0.02 -10.62
N VAL A 126 -23.46 0.04 -11.43
CA VAL A 126 -23.13 -1.00 -12.41
C VAL A 126 -21.63 -1.22 -12.39
N VAL A 127 -21.21 -2.47 -12.55
CA VAL A 127 -19.82 -2.88 -12.77
C VAL A 127 -19.67 -3.32 -14.22
N VAL A 128 -18.59 -2.90 -14.88
CA VAL A 128 -18.25 -3.32 -16.25
C VAL A 128 -16.83 -3.89 -16.31
N TRP A 129 -16.62 -4.89 -17.18
CA TRP A 129 -15.33 -5.57 -17.34
C TRP A 129 -14.83 -5.51 -18.80
N PRO A 130 -14.16 -4.41 -19.20
CA PRO A 130 -13.48 -4.35 -20.49
C PRO A 130 -12.39 -5.43 -20.61
N ASN A 131 -12.25 -6.02 -21.80
CA ASN A 131 -11.21 -7.02 -22.07
C ASN A 131 -10.01 -6.44 -22.84
N CYS A 132 -10.13 -5.20 -23.33
CA CYS A 132 -9.10 -4.54 -24.13
C CYS A 132 -9.31 -3.02 -24.17
N HIS A 133 -8.33 -2.30 -24.72
CA HIS A 133 -8.39 -0.85 -24.96
C HIS A 133 -9.66 -0.41 -25.71
N SER A 134 -10.05 -1.14 -26.76
CA SER A 134 -11.22 -0.78 -27.58
C SER A 134 -12.55 -0.86 -26.81
N ASP A 135 -12.67 -1.74 -25.82
CA ASP A 135 -13.86 -1.80 -24.97
C ASP A 135 -13.94 -0.56 -24.07
N VAL A 136 -12.80 -0.16 -23.49
CA VAL A 136 -12.72 1.08 -22.68
C VAL A 136 -13.11 2.30 -23.49
N LEU A 137 -12.65 2.41 -24.75
CA LEU A 137 -13.04 3.50 -25.64
C LEU A 137 -14.57 3.59 -25.80
N LYS A 138 -15.22 2.46 -26.12
CA LYS A 138 -16.68 2.39 -26.27
C LYS A 138 -17.40 2.74 -24.97
N ILE A 139 -16.93 2.24 -23.83
CA ILE A 139 -17.51 2.53 -22.51
C ILE A 139 -17.48 4.04 -22.23
N VAL A 140 -16.35 4.70 -22.48
CA VAL A 140 -16.19 6.15 -22.23
C VAL A 140 -17.00 7.00 -23.21
N GLU A 141 -17.07 6.60 -24.49
CA GLU A 141 -17.93 7.24 -25.49
C GLU A 141 -19.42 7.15 -25.10
N LEU A 142 -19.87 5.97 -24.69
CA LEU A 142 -21.24 5.76 -24.20
C LEU A 142 -21.49 6.53 -22.90
N ALA A 143 -20.51 6.61 -22.02
CA ALA A 143 -20.67 7.35 -20.78
C ALA A 143 -20.83 8.85 -21.00
N THR A 144 -20.09 9.39 -21.96
CA THR A 144 -20.22 10.78 -22.41
C THR A 144 -21.58 11.01 -23.07
N LYS A 145 -22.03 10.11 -23.94
CA LYS A 145 -23.34 10.17 -24.61
C LYS A 145 -24.51 10.19 -23.61
N HIS A 146 -24.43 9.36 -22.57
CA HIS A 146 -25.53 9.10 -21.63
C HIS A 146 -25.39 9.81 -20.28
N ASN A 147 -24.34 10.62 -20.11
CA ASN A 147 -24.01 11.34 -18.88
C ASN A 147 -23.99 10.42 -17.63
N VAL A 148 -23.19 9.36 -17.68
CA VAL A 148 -22.94 8.49 -16.54
C VAL A 148 -21.54 8.77 -15.96
N CYS A 149 -21.39 8.60 -14.66
CA CYS A 149 -20.12 8.75 -13.96
C CYS A 149 -19.33 7.43 -14.05
N ILE A 150 -18.01 7.51 -14.22
CA ILE A 150 -17.08 6.38 -14.22
C ILE A 150 -16.11 6.54 -13.04
N ILE A 151 -15.91 5.46 -12.30
CA ILE A 151 -14.81 5.31 -11.34
C ILE A 151 -13.97 4.10 -11.80
N PRO A 152 -12.73 4.30 -12.26
CA PRO A 152 -11.84 3.19 -12.62
C PRO A 152 -11.48 2.36 -11.39
N PHE A 153 -11.53 1.05 -11.52
CA PHE A 153 -11.20 0.08 -10.48
C PHE A 153 -10.13 -0.90 -10.98
N GLY A 154 -9.10 -1.08 -10.16
CA GLY A 154 -8.03 -2.05 -10.40
C GLY A 154 -8.07 -3.15 -9.34
N GLY A 155 -7.07 -3.14 -8.45
CA GLY A 155 -6.99 -4.09 -7.34
C GLY A 155 -7.82 -3.78 -6.10
N GLY A 156 -8.55 -2.66 -6.05
CA GLY A 156 -9.25 -2.24 -4.84
C GLY A 156 -8.35 -1.85 -3.65
N THR A 157 -7.06 -1.56 -3.90
CA THR A 157 -6.03 -1.41 -2.84
C THR A 157 -5.81 0.02 -2.34
N SER A 158 -6.71 0.95 -2.66
CA SER A 158 -6.60 2.37 -2.28
C SER A 158 -6.59 2.55 -0.75
N VAL A 159 -5.77 3.48 -0.25
CA VAL A 159 -5.73 3.92 1.16
C VAL A 159 -5.79 5.46 1.27
N SER A 160 -6.62 6.06 0.40
CA SER A 160 -6.83 7.51 0.28
C SER A 160 -8.30 7.87 0.01
N ASN A 161 -9.22 6.93 0.18
CA ASN A 161 -10.63 7.03 -0.25
C ASN A 161 -10.78 7.25 -1.76
N ALA A 162 -9.82 6.82 -2.58
CA ALA A 162 -9.88 7.10 -4.01
C ALA A 162 -11.07 6.47 -4.73
N LEU A 163 -11.62 5.37 -4.18
CA LEU A 163 -12.70 4.56 -4.77
C LEU A 163 -14.08 4.85 -4.17
N GLU A 164 -14.14 5.52 -3.03
CA GLU A 164 -15.40 5.91 -2.38
C GLU A 164 -16.26 6.75 -3.34
N CYS A 165 -17.52 6.38 -3.51
CA CYS A 165 -18.46 7.10 -4.36
C CYS A 165 -18.96 8.38 -3.65
N PRO A 166 -18.91 9.56 -4.28
CA PRO A 166 -19.49 10.77 -3.69
C PRO A 166 -20.99 10.59 -3.41
N ALA A 167 -21.41 10.85 -2.17
CA ALA A 167 -22.77 10.62 -1.70
C ALA A 167 -23.85 11.38 -2.49
N ASP A 168 -23.51 12.56 -3.01
CA ASP A 168 -24.36 13.47 -3.77
C ASP A 168 -24.25 13.28 -5.30
N GLU A 169 -23.56 12.25 -5.78
CA GLU A 169 -23.53 11.90 -7.21
C GLU A 169 -24.82 11.21 -7.63
N ASN A 170 -25.68 11.98 -8.31
CA ASN A 170 -27.01 11.56 -8.75
C ASN A 170 -27.00 10.81 -10.10
N ARG A 171 -25.90 10.86 -10.86
CA ARG A 171 -25.77 10.07 -12.10
C ARG A 171 -25.60 8.60 -11.75
N SER A 172 -25.87 7.75 -12.74
CA SER A 172 -25.46 6.34 -12.66
C SER A 172 -23.93 6.27 -12.57
N ILE A 173 -23.40 5.55 -11.58
CA ILE A 173 -21.97 5.36 -11.35
C ILE A 173 -21.57 3.97 -11.86
N ILE A 174 -20.62 3.97 -12.78
CA ILE A 174 -20.03 2.78 -13.39
C ILE A 174 -18.68 2.53 -12.71
N SER A 175 -18.55 1.40 -12.03
CA SER A 175 -17.24 0.86 -11.67
C SER A 175 -16.65 0.18 -12.89
N LEU A 176 -15.63 0.80 -13.50
CA LEU A 176 -14.91 0.23 -14.64
C LEU A 176 -13.76 -0.63 -14.13
N ASP A 177 -14.00 -1.93 -14.03
CA ASP A 177 -13.05 -2.90 -13.48
C ASP A 177 -12.10 -3.41 -14.57
N THR A 178 -10.82 -3.07 -14.41
CA THR A 178 -9.76 -3.40 -15.37
C THR A 178 -9.21 -4.82 -15.26
N SER A 179 -9.63 -5.63 -14.28
CA SER A 179 -9.05 -6.94 -13.96
C SER A 179 -9.01 -7.94 -15.12
N GLN A 180 -9.88 -7.80 -16.13
CA GLN A 180 -9.92 -8.68 -17.31
C GLN A 180 -9.02 -8.21 -18.46
N MET A 181 -8.49 -6.98 -18.38
CA MET A 181 -7.53 -6.39 -19.31
C MET A 181 -6.13 -6.53 -18.70
N ASN A 182 -5.57 -7.74 -18.74
CA ASN A 182 -4.45 -8.19 -17.89
C ASN A 182 -3.32 -8.90 -18.64
N ARG A 183 -3.21 -8.74 -19.95
CA ARG A 183 -2.21 -9.41 -20.79
C ARG A 183 -0.89 -8.65 -20.87
N ILE A 184 0.22 -9.39 -20.89
CA ILE A 184 1.46 -8.90 -21.49
C ILE A 184 1.28 -8.98 -23.01
N LEU A 185 1.24 -7.83 -23.67
CA LEU A 185 0.99 -7.72 -25.11
C LEU A 185 2.25 -8.07 -25.92
N TRP A 186 3.41 -7.62 -25.46
CA TRP A 186 4.70 -8.02 -26.01
C TRP A 186 5.84 -7.76 -25.02
N VAL A 187 6.95 -8.47 -25.21
CA VAL A 187 8.23 -8.27 -24.52
C VAL A 187 9.28 -7.93 -25.58
N ASP A 188 9.95 -6.80 -25.42
CA ASP A 188 11.07 -6.37 -26.26
C ASP A 188 12.37 -6.60 -25.49
N GLU A 189 13.02 -7.71 -25.80
CA GLU A 189 14.28 -8.12 -25.18
C GLU A 189 15.45 -7.22 -25.57
N LYS A 190 15.39 -6.52 -26.71
CA LYS A 190 16.47 -5.62 -27.16
C LYS A 190 16.45 -4.32 -26.38
N ASN A 191 15.26 -3.78 -26.16
CA ASN A 191 15.05 -2.52 -25.44
C ASN A 191 14.80 -2.73 -23.93
N LEU A 192 14.65 -3.97 -23.49
CA LEU A 192 14.34 -4.35 -22.11
C LEU A 192 13.09 -3.63 -21.60
N THR A 193 12.01 -3.79 -22.36
CA THR A 193 10.69 -3.26 -22.03
C THR A 193 9.60 -4.29 -22.29
N ALA A 194 8.55 -4.29 -21.47
CA ALA A 194 7.32 -5.04 -21.72
C ALA A 194 6.15 -4.07 -21.89
N HIS A 195 5.27 -4.34 -22.85
CA HIS A 195 4.04 -3.57 -23.04
C HIS A 195 2.86 -4.40 -22.58
N VAL A 196 2.07 -3.82 -21.68
CA VAL A 196 1.20 -4.58 -20.80
C VAL A 196 -0.11 -3.85 -20.61
N GLU A 197 -1.20 -4.60 -20.63
CA GLU A 197 -2.51 -4.11 -20.26
C GLU A 197 -2.57 -3.72 -18.78
N ALA A 198 -3.23 -2.61 -18.48
CA ALA A 198 -3.14 -1.92 -17.20
C ALA A 198 -3.77 -2.67 -16.02
N GLY A 199 -4.63 -3.66 -16.27
CA GLY A 199 -5.32 -4.42 -15.25
C GLY A 199 -4.52 -5.57 -14.64
N ILE A 200 -3.35 -5.91 -15.21
CA ILE A 200 -2.50 -6.98 -14.66
C ILE A 200 -2.09 -6.66 -13.22
N THR A 201 -2.16 -7.65 -12.33
CA THR A 201 -1.65 -7.53 -10.95
C THR A 201 -0.12 -7.60 -10.95
N GLY A 202 0.52 -7.05 -9.92
CA GLY A 202 1.97 -7.18 -9.78
C GLY A 202 2.43 -8.63 -9.67
N GLN A 203 1.68 -9.48 -8.96
CA GLN A 203 1.97 -10.90 -8.83
C GLN A 203 1.96 -11.62 -10.20
N ASP A 204 0.94 -11.38 -11.04
CA ASP A 204 0.87 -12.02 -12.35
C ASP A 204 1.87 -11.44 -13.35
N LEU A 205 2.15 -10.14 -13.27
CA LEU A 205 3.18 -9.50 -14.09
C LEU A 205 4.56 -10.10 -13.83
N GLU A 206 4.97 -10.19 -12.56
CA GLU A 206 6.27 -10.76 -12.19
C GLU A 206 6.33 -12.26 -12.51
N ARG A 207 5.24 -13.02 -12.30
CA ARG A 207 5.20 -14.45 -12.65
C ARG A 207 5.40 -14.66 -14.15
N GLN A 208 4.64 -13.98 -15.00
CA GLN A 208 4.69 -14.16 -16.46
C GLN A 208 6.01 -13.65 -17.08
N LEU A 209 6.57 -12.56 -16.55
CA LEU A 209 7.92 -12.11 -16.96
C LEU A 209 9.00 -13.09 -16.47
N GLY A 210 8.84 -13.64 -15.27
CA GLY A 210 9.77 -14.60 -14.68
C GLY A 210 9.89 -15.89 -15.50
N GLU A 211 8.79 -16.37 -16.08
CA GLU A 211 8.76 -17.49 -17.03
C GLU A 211 9.64 -17.23 -18.29
N GLN A 212 9.89 -15.96 -18.60
CA GLN A 212 10.75 -15.52 -19.72
C GLN A 212 12.14 -15.04 -19.24
N GLY A 213 12.48 -15.19 -17.95
CA GLY A 213 13.77 -14.77 -17.41
C GLY A 213 13.87 -13.28 -17.05
N TYR A 214 12.74 -12.57 -16.97
CA TYR A 214 12.67 -11.14 -16.68
C TYR A 214 11.87 -10.81 -15.41
N CYS A 215 11.98 -9.57 -14.94
CA CYS A 215 11.21 -8.97 -13.84
C CYS A 215 11.07 -7.46 -14.04
N THR A 216 10.08 -6.82 -13.43
CA THR A 216 10.09 -5.35 -13.28
C THR A 216 10.81 -4.94 -12.00
N GLY A 217 10.74 -5.79 -10.97
CA GLY A 217 11.25 -5.50 -9.63
C GLY A 217 10.40 -4.48 -8.85
N HIS A 218 9.26 -4.06 -9.39
CA HIS A 218 8.30 -3.19 -8.74
C HIS A 218 7.42 -3.99 -7.78
N GLU A 219 7.83 -4.03 -6.51
CA GLU A 219 7.16 -4.83 -5.47
C GLU A 219 6.56 -3.92 -4.39
N PRO A 220 5.42 -3.25 -4.63
CA PRO A 220 4.65 -2.64 -3.55
C PRO A 220 4.08 -3.74 -2.65
N ASP A 221 3.86 -3.42 -1.37
CA ASP A 221 3.35 -4.38 -0.38
C ASP A 221 1.98 -4.96 -0.77
N SER A 222 1.23 -4.28 -1.66
CA SER A 222 -0.07 -4.66 -2.21
C SER A 222 -0.02 -5.47 -3.51
N MET A 223 1.16 -5.88 -4.00
CA MET A 223 1.35 -6.43 -5.36
C MET A 223 0.51 -7.66 -5.71
N GLU A 224 0.01 -8.41 -4.72
CA GLU A 224 -0.91 -9.54 -4.91
C GLU A 224 -2.22 -9.10 -5.58
N PHE A 225 -2.63 -7.85 -5.40
CA PHE A 225 -3.91 -7.33 -5.89
C PHE A 225 -3.77 -6.03 -6.69
N SER A 226 -2.89 -5.13 -6.28
CA SER A 226 -2.72 -3.83 -6.96
C SER A 226 -2.26 -4.02 -8.41
N SER A 227 -2.88 -3.27 -9.32
CA SER A 227 -2.65 -3.36 -10.76
C SER A 227 -1.70 -2.28 -11.28
N LEU A 228 -1.12 -2.53 -12.46
CA LEU A 228 -0.20 -1.61 -13.14
C LEU A 228 -0.82 -0.22 -13.38
N GLY A 229 -2.07 -0.16 -13.84
CA GLY A 229 -2.81 1.10 -14.02
C GLY A 229 -3.02 1.84 -12.70
N GLY A 230 -3.30 1.10 -11.62
CA GLY A 230 -3.38 1.65 -10.27
C GLY A 230 -2.06 2.30 -9.83
N TRP A 231 -0.93 1.62 -10.07
CA TRP A 231 0.39 2.17 -9.75
C TRP A 231 0.69 3.48 -10.46
N VAL A 232 0.38 3.56 -11.75
CA VAL A 232 0.50 4.79 -12.53
C VAL A 232 -0.41 5.88 -11.95
N ALA A 233 -1.67 5.54 -11.67
CA ALA A 233 -2.67 6.49 -11.16
C ALA A 233 -2.32 7.05 -9.77
N THR A 234 -1.56 6.33 -8.93
CA THR A 234 -1.26 6.73 -7.54
C THR A 234 0.20 7.07 -7.28
N ARG A 235 1.08 6.98 -8.30
CA ARG A 235 2.54 7.10 -8.15
C ARG A 235 3.11 6.09 -7.15
N ALA A 236 2.76 4.82 -7.32
CA ALA A 236 3.18 3.77 -6.40
C ALA A 236 4.71 3.66 -6.28
N SER A 237 5.17 3.32 -5.07
CA SER A 237 6.57 3.05 -4.76
C SER A 237 6.72 1.59 -4.34
N GLY A 238 7.71 0.91 -4.91
CA GLY A 238 8.01 -0.49 -4.62
C GLY A 238 9.14 -0.64 -3.60
N MET A 239 9.15 -1.77 -2.90
CA MET A 239 10.19 -2.11 -1.92
C MET A 239 11.60 -1.98 -2.47
N LYS A 240 11.83 -2.40 -3.72
CA LYS A 240 13.16 -2.51 -4.33
C LYS A 240 13.55 -1.32 -5.21
N LYS A 241 12.89 -0.16 -5.03
CA LYS A 241 13.08 1.02 -5.89
C LYS A 241 14.53 1.49 -6.02
N ASN A 242 15.43 1.15 -5.09
CA ASN A 242 16.84 1.54 -5.18
C ASN A 242 17.56 0.93 -6.39
N ILE A 243 17.11 -0.23 -6.90
CA ILE A 243 17.63 -0.85 -8.12
C ILE A 243 16.76 -0.49 -9.34
N TYR A 244 15.44 -0.56 -9.18
CA TYR A 244 14.52 -0.54 -10.32
C TYR A 244 13.87 0.83 -10.57
N GLY A 245 13.88 1.72 -9.59
CA GLY A 245 13.15 2.98 -9.60
C GLY A 245 11.71 2.86 -9.06
N ASN A 246 11.08 4.00 -8.84
CA ASN A 246 9.63 4.08 -8.59
C ASN A 246 8.87 3.96 -9.91
N ILE A 247 7.53 4.00 -9.87
CA ILE A 247 6.73 3.82 -11.08
C ILE A 247 7.04 4.86 -12.17
N GLU A 248 7.34 6.10 -11.80
CA GLU A 248 7.73 7.17 -12.72
C GLU A 248 9.07 6.92 -13.43
N ASP A 249 9.95 6.13 -12.83
CA ASP A 249 11.24 5.74 -13.42
C ASP A 249 11.09 4.53 -14.35
N LEU A 250 10.11 3.67 -14.07
CA LEU A 250 9.85 2.41 -14.76
C LEU A 250 9.02 2.58 -16.03
N ILE A 251 8.09 3.54 -16.05
CA ILE A 251 7.25 3.81 -17.22
C ILE A 251 8.08 4.37 -18.37
N VAL A 252 7.87 3.80 -19.55
CA VAL A 252 8.43 4.29 -20.83
C VAL A 252 7.33 4.87 -21.72
N HIS A 253 6.12 4.31 -21.67
CA HIS A 253 5.01 4.73 -22.51
C HIS A 253 3.65 4.43 -21.84
N ILE A 254 2.66 5.27 -22.09
CA ILE A 254 1.29 5.15 -21.55
C ILE A 254 0.31 5.40 -22.70
N LYS A 255 -0.73 4.56 -22.79
CA LYS A 255 -1.97 4.82 -23.53
C LYS A 255 -3.14 4.98 -22.56
N MET A 256 -3.89 6.07 -22.71
CA MET A 256 -5.01 6.41 -21.83
C MET A 256 -6.21 6.88 -22.64
N VAL A 257 -7.41 6.42 -22.26
CA VAL A 257 -8.69 6.87 -22.80
C VAL A 257 -9.27 7.96 -21.90
N THR A 258 -9.63 9.09 -22.48
CA THR A 258 -10.33 10.21 -21.82
C THR A 258 -11.61 10.53 -22.60
N PRO A 259 -12.56 11.30 -22.06
CA PRO A 259 -13.73 11.76 -22.80
C PRO A 259 -13.39 12.58 -24.05
N ARG A 260 -12.22 13.23 -24.09
CA ARG A 260 -11.72 13.94 -25.28
C ARG A 260 -11.05 13.04 -26.33
N GLY A 261 -10.72 11.81 -25.99
CA GLY A 261 -10.02 10.86 -26.86
C GLY A 261 -8.79 10.24 -26.21
N ILE A 262 -7.92 9.67 -27.06
CA ILE A 262 -6.77 8.88 -26.64
C ILE A 262 -5.55 9.79 -26.42
N VAL A 263 -4.90 9.63 -25.27
CA VAL A 263 -3.60 10.25 -24.97
C VAL A 263 -2.51 9.20 -25.16
N GLU A 264 -1.63 9.42 -26.14
CA GLU A 264 -0.54 8.52 -26.50
C GLU A 264 0.60 9.29 -27.19
N LYS A 265 1.86 9.01 -26.84
CA LYS A 265 3.02 9.55 -27.58
C LYS A 265 3.32 8.69 -28.81
N SER A 266 3.82 9.30 -29.87
CA SER A 266 4.09 8.63 -31.15
C SER A 266 5.34 7.73 -31.17
N CYS A 267 6.23 7.83 -30.17
CA CYS A 267 7.45 7.04 -30.11
C CYS A 267 7.82 6.66 -28.68
N GLN A 268 8.72 5.69 -28.55
CA GLN A 268 9.23 5.18 -27.26
C GLN A 268 10.71 5.56 -27.06
N GLY A 269 11.10 6.77 -27.48
CA GLY A 269 12.44 7.29 -27.23
C GLY A 269 12.72 7.36 -25.72
N PRO A 270 13.90 6.93 -25.23
CA PRO A 270 14.15 6.71 -23.80
C PRO A 270 14.16 8.00 -22.97
N ARG A 271 14.33 9.15 -23.62
CA ARG A 271 14.22 10.49 -23.02
C ARG A 271 13.89 11.51 -24.11
N MET A 272 12.96 12.42 -23.84
CA MET A 272 12.51 13.44 -24.79
C MET A 272 12.62 14.85 -24.20
N SER A 273 12.70 15.85 -25.07
CA SER A 273 12.65 17.28 -24.74
C SER A 273 11.65 17.98 -25.65
N THR A 274 10.39 17.53 -25.59
CA THR A 274 9.30 17.93 -26.51
C THR A 274 8.23 18.74 -25.79
N GLY A 275 8.65 19.65 -24.91
CA GLY A 275 7.78 20.39 -23.98
C GLY A 275 7.58 19.66 -22.63
N PRO A 276 6.61 20.09 -21.81
CA PRO A 276 6.26 19.40 -20.57
C PRO A 276 5.91 17.94 -20.80
N ASP A 277 6.38 17.06 -19.92
CA ASP A 277 6.11 15.63 -20.06
C ASP A 277 4.66 15.30 -19.67
N ILE A 278 3.81 15.07 -20.67
CA ILE A 278 2.40 14.72 -20.48
C ILE A 278 2.19 13.43 -19.67
N TYR A 279 3.17 12.53 -19.57
CA TYR A 279 3.01 11.35 -18.70
C TYR A 279 2.94 11.74 -17.22
N HIS A 280 3.55 12.85 -16.81
CA HIS A 280 3.40 13.39 -15.45
C HIS A 280 2.07 14.10 -15.21
N PHE A 281 1.27 14.36 -16.25
CA PHE A 281 -0.11 14.82 -16.11
C PHE A 281 -1.04 13.64 -15.79
N ILE A 282 -0.66 12.44 -16.25
CA ILE A 282 -1.41 11.19 -16.03
C ILE A 282 -1.00 10.52 -14.71
N MET A 283 0.30 10.47 -14.42
CA MET A 283 0.81 9.86 -13.19
C MET A 283 0.36 10.62 -11.95
N GLY A 284 -0.30 9.93 -11.01
CA GLY A 284 -0.87 10.59 -9.83
C GLY A 284 -2.23 11.25 -10.09
N SER A 285 -2.88 10.99 -11.24
CA SER A 285 -4.21 11.53 -11.55
C SER A 285 -5.35 10.85 -10.79
N GLU A 286 -5.09 9.72 -10.12
CA GLU A 286 -6.03 9.02 -9.23
C GLU A 286 -7.42 8.76 -9.85
N GLY A 287 -7.45 8.43 -11.14
CA GLY A 287 -8.67 8.07 -11.88
C GLY A 287 -9.57 9.26 -12.23
N THR A 288 -9.09 10.50 -12.09
CA THR A 288 -9.89 11.72 -12.34
C THR A 288 -9.92 12.15 -13.80
N LEU A 289 -9.02 11.65 -14.65
CA LEU A 289 -8.86 12.14 -16.02
C LEU A 289 -9.34 11.15 -17.10
N GLY A 290 -9.42 9.85 -16.75
CA GLY A 290 -9.59 8.78 -17.74
C GLY A 290 -9.17 7.41 -17.23
N VAL A 291 -9.08 6.45 -18.16
CA VAL A 291 -8.58 5.10 -17.90
C VAL A 291 -7.25 4.87 -18.60
N ILE A 292 -6.22 4.55 -17.83
CA ILE A 292 -4.96 4.01 -18.35
C ILE A 292 -5.23 2.59 -18.83
N THR A 293 -4.99 2.29 -20.10
CA THR A 293 -5.32 0.98 -20.70
C THR A 293 -4.11 0.11 -20.94
N GLU A 294 -3.00 0.72 -21.38
CA GLU A 294 -1.77 0.01 -21.71
C GLU A 294 -0.57 0.84 -21.24
N VAL A 295 0.48 0.15 -20.78
CA VAL A 295 1.71 0.77 -20.30
C VAL A 295 2.90 -0.04 -20.82
N THR A 296 3.89 0.64 -21.41
CA THR A 296 5.23 0.08 -21.60
C THR A 296 6.05 0.35 -20.35
N ILE A 297 6.54 -0.70 -19.71
CA ILE A 297 7.35 -0.65 -18.49
C ILE A 297 8.74 -1.26 -18.75
N LYS A 298 9.77 -0.70 -18.11
CA LYS A 298 11.11 -1.30 -18.10
C LYS A 298 11.09 -2.67 -17.43
N ILE A 299 11.85 -3.60 -17.99
CA ILE A 299 12.13 -4.90 -17.39
C ILE A 299 13.63 -5.10 -17.23
N ARG A 300 14.01 -6.02 -16.35
CA ARG A 300 15.38 -6.44 -16.08
C ARG A 300 15.44 -7.95 -16.13
N THR A 301 16.61 -8.51 -16.42
CA THR A 301 16.86 -9.94 -16.21
C THR A 301 16.64 -10.29 -14.76
N LEU A 302 16.10 -11.48 -14.48
CA LEU A 302 15.99 -11.97 -13.11
C LEU A 302 17.36 -11.92 -12.39
N PRO A 303 17.39 -11.50 -11.12
CA PRO A 303 18.63 -11.49 -10.36
C PRO A 303 19.14 -12.91 -10.15
N GLU A 304 20.42 -13.14 -10.45
CA GLU A 304 21.09 -14.44 -10.25
C GLU A 304 21.09 -14.86 -8.77
N TYR A 305 21.22 -13.89 -7.86
CA TYR A 305 21.38 -14.13 -6.44
C TYR A 305 20.65 -13.07 -5.61
N GLN A 306 19.97 -13.52 -4.56
CA GLN A 306 19.37 -12.68 -3.52
C GLN A 306 20.00 -13.00 -2.16
N LYS A 307 20.22 -11.98 -1.34
CA LYS A 307 20.79 -12.11 0.00
C LYS A 307 20.04 -11.23 0.99
N TYR A 308 19.58 -11.85 2.07
CA TYR A 308 18.97 -11.11 3.19
C TYR A 308 20.02 -10.81 4.27
N GLY A 309 19.81 -9.71 4.99
CA GLY A 309 20.67 -9.29 6.09
C GLY A 309 19.91 -8.47 7.13
N SER A 310 20.53 -8.26 8.28
CA SER A 310 20.00 -7.35 9.28
C SER A 310 21.10 -6.78 10.17
N VAL A 311 20.88 -5.58 10.69
CA VAL A 311 21.80 -4.84 11.57
C VAL A 311 21.04 -4.34 12.78
N VAL A 312 21.56 -4.55 14.00
CA VAL A 312 21.06 -3.89 15.22
C VAL A 312 21.90 -2.66 15.51
N PHE A 313 21.25 -1.55 15.84
CA PHE A 313 21.89 -0.32 16.31
C PHE A 313 21.54 -0.04 17.79
N PRO A 314 22.35 0.76 18.51
CA PRO A 314 22.08 1.11 19.90
C PRO A 314 20.74 1.83 20.10
N ASP A 315 20.38 2.70 19.15
CA ASP A 315 19.21 3.55 19.14
C ASP A 315 18.80 3.91 17.70
N PHE A 316 17.64 4.56 17.55
CA PHE A 316 17.08 4.90 16.25
C PHE A 316 17.89 5.98 15.53
N GLU A 317 18.45 6.93 16.29
CA GLU A 317 19.28 8.03 15.82
C GLU A 317 20.51 7.54 15.07
N GLN A 318 21.24 6.58 15.65
CA GLN A 318 22.40 5.95 15.03
C GLN A 318 22.01 5.14 13.79
N GLY A 319 20.85 4.48 13.82
CA GLY A 319 20.29 3.80 12.65
C GLY A 319 20.00 4.78 11.50
N VAL A 320 19.36 5.92 11.78
CA VAL A 320 19.05 6.95 10.77
C VAL A 320 20.33 7.56 10.21
N ALA A 321 21.32 7.84 11.07
CA ALA A 321 22.63 8.35 10.64
C ALA A 321 23.36 7.37 9.72
N CYS A 322 23.28 6.06 10.00
CA CYS A 322 23.79 5.03 9.11
C CYS A 322 23.06 5.00 7.76
N LEU A 323 21.72 5.03 7.75
CA LEU A 323 20.94 5.05 6.51
C LEU A 323 21.26 6.30 5.66
N ARG A 324 21.41 7.46 6.30
CA ARG A 324 21.87 8.69 5.65
C ARG A 324 23.24 8.51 5.01
N GLU A 325 24.18 7.88 5.72
CA GLU A 325 25.54 7.66 5.19
C GLU A 325 25.56 6.67 4.01
N VAL A 326 24.75 5.62 4.07
CA VAL A 326 24.53 4.69 2.95
C VAL A 326 23.95 5.42 1.74
N ALA A 327 22.97 6.30 1.95
CA ALA A 327 22.39 7.14 0.90
C ALA A 327 23.42 8.14 0.32
N ARG A 328 24.21 8.79 1.18
CA ARG A 328 25.27 9.73 0.79
C ARG A 328 26.34 9.07 -0.09
N GLN A 329 26.68 7.82 0.20
CA GLN A 329 27.60 7.03 -0.61
C GLN A 329 26.91 6.37 -1.82
N ARG A 330 25.60 6.55 -1.99
CA ARG A 330 24.78 5.96 -3.07
C ARG A 330 24.98 4.46 -3.22
N CYS A 331 25.11 3.77 -2.09
CA CYS A 331 25.37 2.34 -2.04
C CYS A 331 24.23 1.56 -1.37
N ALA A 332 23.03 2.14 -1.32
CA ALA A 332 21.84 1.48 -0.78
C ALA A 332 21.60 0.13 -1.49
N PRO A 333 21.30 -0.95 -0.73
CA PRO A 333 20.94 -2.22 -1.31
C PRO A 333 19.56 -2.15 -1.98
N ALA A 334 19.10 -3.25 -2.59
CA ALA A 334 17.78 -3.32 -3.22
C ALA A 334 16.69 -2.77 -2.29
N SER A 335 16.70 -3.19 -1.02
CA SER A 335 15.89 -2.61 0.04
C SER A 335 16.67 -2.51 1.36
N ILE A 336 16.48 -1.39 2.06
CA ILE A 336 16.98 -1.11 3.41
C ILE A 336 15.86 -0.45 4.21
N ARG A 337 15.45 -1.07 5.32
CA ARG A 337 14.34 -0.60 6.16
C ARG A 337 14.76 -0.56 7.62
N LEU A 338 14.68 0.59 8.27
CA LEU A 338 15.05 0.79 9.68
C LEU A 338 13.79 0.88 10.54
N MET A 339 13.55 -0.12 11.37
CA MET A 339 12.41 -0.17 12.29
C MET A 339 12.80 0.32 13.68
N ASP A 340 11.94 1.10 14.32
CA ASP A 340 12.11 1.47 15.73
C ASP A 340 11.95 0.27 16.68
N ASN A 341 12.22 0.50 17.96
CA ASN A 341 12.20 -0.58 18.96
C ASN A 341 10.84 -1.27 19.08
N THR A 342 9.75 -0.52 18.98
CA THR A 342 8.38 -1.05 19.09
C THR A 342 8.11 -2.07 17.98
N GLN A 343 8.49 -1.76 16.74
CA GLN A 343 8.38 -2.72 15.63
C GLN A 343 9.32 -3.92 15.78
N PHE A 344 10.53 -3.73 16.32
CA PHE A 344 11.41 -4.85 16.64
C PHE A 344 10.78 -5.81 17.67
N GLN A 345 10.19 -5.28 18.75
CA GLN A 345 9.50 -6.08 19.76
C GLN A 345 8.30 -6.82 19.16
N PHE A 346 7.53 -6.17 18.28
CA PHE A 346 6.43 -6.80 17.55
C PHE A 346 6.91 -7.95 16.66
N GLY A 347 7.98 -7.75 15.88
CA GLY A 347 8.58 -8.80 15.07
C GLY A 347 9.08 -9.99 15.91
N HIS A 348 9.48 -9.75 17.17
CA HIS A 348 9.82 -10.82 18.11
C HIS A 348 8.58 -11.58 18.60
N ALA A 349 7.47 -10.90 18.88
CA ALA A 349 6.20 -11.52 19.30
C ALA A 349 5.61 -12.45 18.23
N LEU A 350 5.90 -12.18 16.95
CA LEU A 350 5.50 -13.00 15.80
C LEU A 350 6.50 -14.12 15.45
N LYS A 351 7.49 -14.41 16.30
CA LYS A 351 8.36 -15.57 16.08
C LYS A 351 7.53 -16.86 16.19
N PRO A 352 7.56 -17.74 15.17
CA PRO A 352 6.86 -19.02 15.26
C PRO A 352 7.53 -19.92 16.29
N GLN A 353 6.74 -20.83 16.89
CA GLN A 353 7.27 -21.86 17.77
C GLN A 353 8.09 -22.87 16.94
N VAL A 354 9.39 -22.64 16.79
CA VAL A 354 10.29 -23.60 16.13
C VAL A 354 10.82 -24.59 17.15
N ALA A 355 10.67 -25.89 16.88
CA ALA A 355 10.99 -26.99 17.80
C ALA A 355 12.51 -27.26 18.02
N SER A 356 13.41 -26.29 17.85
CA SER A 356 14.85 -26.53 18.00
C SER A 356 15.40 -25.96 19.31
N ILE A 357 15.87 -26.85 20.19
CA ILE A 357 16.62 -26.54 21.42
C ILE A 357 17.94 -25.80 21.10
N PHE A 358 18.47 -25.96 19.88
CA PHE A 358 19.74 -25.37 19.46
C PHE A 358 19.62 -23.87 19.13
N THR A 359 18.47 -23.42 18.61
CA THR A 359 18.24 -22.01 18.28
C THR A 359 17.97 -21.15 19.52
N SER A 360 17.34 -21.70 20.56
CA SER A 360 17.11 -20.97 21.81
C SER A 360 18.42 -20.69 22.57
N PHE A 361 19.40 -21.60 22.49
CA PHE A 361 20.73 -21.43 23.08
C PHE A 361 21.51 -20.29 22.39
N LEU A 362 21.48 -20.22 21.05
CA LEU A 362 22.09 -19.14 20.27
C LEU A 362 21.40 -17.79 20.48
N ASP A 363 20.06 -17.76 20.58
CA ASP A 363 19.31 -16.54 20.88
C ASP A 363 19.59 -16.04 22.31
N GLY A 364 19.76 -16.96 23.28
CA GLY A 364 20.20 -16.64 24.63
C GLY A 364 21.61 -16.06 24.68
N LEU A 365 22.57 -16.64 23.93
CA LEU A 365 23.95 -16.14 23.82
C LEU A 365 24.03 -14.78 23.10
N LYS A 366 23.25 -14.56 22.04
CA LYS A 366 23.17 -13.26 21.35
C LYS A 366 22.54 -12.20 22.26
N LYS A 367 21.43 -12.52 22.94
CA LYS A 367 20.80 -11.63 23.91
C LYS A 367 21.79 -11.27 25.01
N PHE A 368 22.51 -12.26 25.54
CA PHE A 368 23.57 -12.05 26.52
C PHE A 368 24.72 -11.17 25.98
N TYR A 369 25.25 -11.42 24.79
CA TYR A 369 26.34 -10.62 24.20
C TYR A 369 25.93 -9.17 23.93
N ILE A 370 24.74 -8.96 23.36
CA ILE A 370 24.19 -7.63 23.04
C ILE A 370 23.94 -6.82 24.31
N THR A 371 23.32 -7.43 25.33
CA THR A 371 22.93 -6.74 26.56
C THR A 371 24.04 -6.65 27.61
N LYS A 372 24.88 -7.68 27.77
CA LYS A 372 25.95 -7.70 28.78
C LYS A 372 27.32 -7.27 28.27
N PHE A 373 27.64 -7.50 27.00
CA PHE A 373 28.99 -7.27 26.47
C PHE A 373 29.09 -6.03 25.56
N LYS A 374 28.00 -5.67 24.88
CA LYS A 374 27.88 -4.44 24.08
C LYS A 374 27.01 -3.36 24.72
N GLY A 375 26.25 -3.70 25.76
CA GLY A 375 25.50 -2.75 26.57
C GLY A 375 24.28 -2.12 25.88
N PHE A 376 23.73 -2.74 24.84
CA PHE A 376 22.53 -2.18 24.18
C PHE A 376 21.31 -2.38 25.08
N ASP A 377 20.52 -1.31 25.24
CA ASP A 377 19.25 -1.38 25.93
C ASP A 377 18.21 -2.04 25.02
N PRO A 378 17.62 -3.19 25.40
CA PRO A 378 16.59 -3.86 24.62
C PRO A 378 15.32 -3.04 24.41
N ASN A 379 15.10 -1.98 25.18
CA ASN A 379 13.96 -1.07 25.04
C ASN A 379 14.24 0.15 24.14
N VAL A 380 15.49 0.33 23.71
CA VAL A 380 15.92 1.48 22.89
C VAL A 380 16.44 1.04 21.53
N LEU A 381 17.09 -0.14 21.46
CA LEU A 381 17.71 -0.63 20.24
C LEU A 381 16.76 -0.66 19.06
N CYS A 382 17.31 -0.50 17.85
CA CYS A 382 16.54 -0.55 16.62
C CYS A 382 17.19 -1.50 15.61
N VAL A 383 16.47 -1.87 14.56
CA VAL A 383 16.95 -2.88 13.60
C VAL A 383 16.76 -2.41 12.16
N ALA A 384 17.80 -2.54 11.33
CA ALA A 384 17.68 -2.44 9.89
C ALA A 384 17.56 -3.84 9.26
N THR A 385 16.61 -4.04 8.35
CA THR A 385 16.54 -5.22 7.48
C THR A 385 17.02 -4.88 6.08
N LEU A 386 17.81 -5.77 5.48
CA LEU A 386 18.52 -5.57 4.22
C LEU A 386 18.16 -6.68 3.22
N LEU A 387 17.94 -6.29 1.97
CA LEU A 387 17.81 -7.20 0.85
C LEU A 387 18.72 -6.71 -0.27
N PHE A 388 19.62 -7.57 -0.70
CA PHE A 388 20.52 -7.36 -1.83
C PHE A 388 20.11 -8.31 -2.95
N GLU A 389 20.19 -7.87 -4.20
CA GLU A 389 19.98 -8.74 -5.35
C GLU A 389 20.77 -8.29 -6.59
N GLY A 390 21.15 -9.25 -7.43
CA GLY A 390 21.97 -9.02 -8.62
C GLY A 390 22.88 -10.22 -8.90
N SER A 391 24.05 -9.98 -9.51
CA SER A 391 25.07 -11.03 -9.62
C SER A 391 25.69 -11.33 -8.26
N ARG A 392 26.02 -12.59 -8.01
CA ARG A 392 26.50 -13.04 -6.69
C ARG A 392 27.71 -12.25 -6.20
N GLU A 393 28.68 -12.00 -7.06
CA GLU A 393 29.89 -11.25 -6.72
C GLU A 393 29.58 -9.82 -6.26
N LYS A 394 28.76 -9.08 -7.03
CA LYS A 394 28.39 -7.69 -6.71
C LYS A 394 27.58 -7.62 -5.43
N VAL A 395 26.67 -8.57 -5.22
CA VAL A 395 25.86 -8.66 -4.00
C VAL A 395 26.75 -8.80 -2.77
N LEU A 396 27.73 -9.72 -2.79
CA LEU A 396 28.61 -9.94 -1.63
C LEU A 396 29.54 -8.76 -1.37
N GLN A 397 30.02 -8.07 -2.42
CA GLN A 397 30.80 -6.84 -2.29
C GLN A 397 29.98 -5.70 -1.67
N GLN A 398 28.76 -5.49 -2.16
CA GLN A 398 27.85 -4.48 -1.63
C GLN A 398 27.44 -4.78 -0.19
N GLU A 399 27.13 -6.05 0.11
CA GLU A 399 26.81 -6.52 1.45
C GLU A 399 27.92 -6.13 2.43
N LYS A 400 29.16 -6.51 2.13
CA LYS A 400 30.32 -6.16 2.94
C LYS A 400 30.43 -4.65 3.15
N HIS A 401 30.32 -3.87 2.08
CA HIS A 401 30.44 -2.40 2.14
C HIS A 401 29.38 -1.77 3.05
N VAL A 402 28.12 -2.22 2.96
CA VAL A 402 27.02 -1.72 3.80
C VAL A 402 27.23 -2.08 5.27
N TYR A 403 27.68 -3.31 5.58
CA TYR A 403 28.01 -3.68 6.96
C TYR A 403 29.22 -2.90 7.51
N ASP A 404 30.24 -2.64 6.69
CA ASP A 404 31.41 -1.85 7.07
C ASP A 404 31.03 -0.38 7.37
N ILE A 405 30.05 0.18 6.65
CA ILE A 405 29.45 1.49 7.00
C ILE A 405 28.71 1.38 8.33
N ALA A 406 27.83 0.39 8.49
CA ALA A 406 27.00 0.25 9.68
C ALA A 406 27.83 0.11 10.96
N ALA A 407 28.96 -0.59 10.90
CA ALA A 407 29.89 -0.73 12.02
C ALA A 407 30.39 0.62 12.57
N LYS A 408 30.54 1.65 11.72
CA LYS A 408 30.95 3.01 12.13
C LYS A 408 29.90 3.73 12.97
N PHE A 409 28.64 3.30 12.89
CA PHE A 409 27.53 3.82 13.68
C PHE A 409 27.14 2.90 14.85
N GLY A 410 28.02 1.96 15.21
CA GLY A 410 27.76 0.96 16.25
C GLY A 410 26.86 -0.19 15.79
N GLY A 411 26.56 -0.30 14.50
CA GLY A 411 25.76 -1.38 13.94
C GLY A 411 26.44 -2.75 14.09
N LEU A 412 25.66 -3.75 14.52
CA LEU A 412 26.10 -5.13 14.65
C LEU A 412 25.24 -6.04 13.76
N ALA A 413 25.89 -6.93 12.99
CA ALA A 413 25.17 -7.89 12.15
C ALA A 413 24.26 -8.80 13.00
N ALA A 414 22.97 -8.83 12.67
CA ALA A 414 21.93 -9.55 13.42
C ALA A 414 21.45 -10.83 12.72
N GLY A 415 22.07 -11.19 11.60
CA GLY A 415 21.86 -12.44 10.87
C GLY A 415 20.81 -12.35 9.75
N GLU A 416 20.90 -13.29 8.82
CA GLU A 416 20.04 -13.38 7.64
C GLU A 416 18.58 -13.68 7.98
N ASP A 417 18.34 -14.58 8.94
CA ASP A 417 16.99 -15.03 9.32
C ASP A 417 16.08 -13.88 9.76
N ASN A 418 16.62 -12.89 10.48
CA ASN A 418 15.85 -11.72 10.90
C ASN A 418 15.51 -10.80 9.72
N GLY A 419 16.45 -10.62 8.80
CA GLY A 419 16.22 -9.91 7.54
C GLY A 419 15.09 -10.57 6.74
N GLN A 420 15.26 -11.86 6.46
CA GLN A 420 14.26 -12.63 5.70
C GLN A 420 12.89 -12.60 6.37
N ARG A 421 12.80 -12.81 7.69
CA ARG A 421 11.53 -12.74 8.41
C ARG A 421 10.87 -11.36 8.29
N GLY A 422 11.63 -10.28 8.45
CA GLY A 422 11.11 -8.92 8.31
C GLY A 422 10.49 -8.66 6.92
N TYR A 423 11.15 -9.12 5.86
CA TYR A 423 10.61 -9.02 4.50
C TYR A 423 9.35 -9.86 4.30
N MET A 424 9.34 -11.11 4.79
CA MET A 424 8.16 -11.96 4.71
C MET A 424 6.98 -11.40 5.53
N LEU A 425 7.26 -10.70 6.63
CA LEU A 425 6.23 -10.12 7.49
C LEU A 425 5.45 -8.99 6.78
N THR A 426 6.11 -8.29 5.85
CA THR A 426 5.52 -7.22 5.04
C THR A 426 4.16 -7.61 4.43
N PHE A 427 4.06 -8.80 3.84
CA PHE A 427 2.84 -9.26 3.16
C PHE A 427 1.74 -9.76 4.11
N VAL A 428 2.06 -10.00 5.39
CA VAL A 428 1.07 -10.50 6.36
C VAL A 428 0.59 -9.42 7.34
N ILE A 429 1.28 -8.28 7.46
CA ILE A 429 0.88 -7.21 8.41
C ILE A 429 -0.53 -6.69 8.14
N ALA A 430 -0.94 -6.57 6.88
CA ALA A 430 -2.28 -6.11 6.52
C ALA A 430 -3.40 -7.03 7.06
N TYR A 431 -3.13 -8.33 7.22
CA TYR A 431 -4.06 -9.29 7.84
C TYR A 431 -4.20 -9.13 9.36
N ILE A 432 -3.27 -8.44 10.03
CA ILE A 432 -3.30 -8.21 11.47
C ILE A 432 -4.36 -7.17 11.83
N ARG A 433 -4.69 -6.25 10.92
CA ARG A 433 -5.79 -5.29 11.11
C ARG A 433 -7.11 -6.00 11.38
N ASP A 434 -7.45 -6.98 10.56
CA ASP A 434 -8.71 -7.74 10.71
C ASP A 434 -8.78 -8.42 12.08
N LEU A 435 -7.66 -9.00 12.54
CA LEU A 435 -7.56 -9.56 13.89
C LEU A 435 -7.74 -8.47 14.96
N GLY A 436 -7.07 -7.32 14.82
CA GLY A 436 -7.21 -6.21 15.76
C GLY A 436 -8.67 -5.80 15.93
N MET A 437 -9.40 -5.67 14.82
CA MET A 437 -10.82 -5.30 14.84
C MET A 437 -11.68 -6.33 15.58
N ASP A 438 -11.38 -7.63 15.47
CA ASP A 438 -12.08 -8.67 16.23
C ASP A 438 -11.96 -8.49 17.76
N TYR A 439 -10.97 -7.72 18.23
CA TYR A 439 -10.64 -7.48 19.64
C TYR A 439 -10.66 -5.99 20.03
N TYR A 440 -11.53 -5.21 19.40
CA TYR A 440 -11.71 -3.77 19.70
C TYR A 440 -10.46 -2.90 19.46
N ILE A 441 -9.54 -3.32 18.59
CA ILE A 441 -8.37 -2.53 18.21
C ILE A 441 -8.58 -2.04 16.77
N ILE A 442 -8.54 -0.73 16.60
CA ILE A 442 -8.52 -0.10 15.27
C ILE A 442 -7.16 0.54 15.05
N GLY A 443 -6.75 0.60 13.79
CA GLY A 443 -5.49 1.21 13.41
C GLY A 443 -5.25 1.16 11.92
N GLU A 444 -4.32 2.00 11.48
CA GLU A 444 -3.91 2.13 10.10
C GLU A 444 -2.43 2.48 10.05
N SER A 445 -1.86 2.34 8.85
CA SER A 445 -0.58 2.93 8.53
C SER A 445 -0.74 4.24 7.76
N PHE A 446 0.22 5.13 7.95
CA PHE A 446 0.32 6.35 7.16
C PHE A 446 1.80 6.72 6.97
N GLU A 447 2.06 7.61 6.03
CA GLU A 447 3.41 7.79 5.50
C GLU A 447 3.67 9.20 5.02
N THR A 448 4.95 9.55 4.91
CA THR A 448 5.45 10.83 4.42
C THR A 448 6.88 10.67 3.89
N SER A 449 7.32 11.60 3.05
CA SER A 449 8.74 11.82 2.78
C SER A 449 9.22 13.09 3.45
N VAL A 450 10.48 13.10 3.90
CA VAL A 450 11.02 14.21 4.68
C VAL A 450 12.53 14.38 4.41
N PRO A 451 13.05 15.62 4.40
CA PRO A 451 14.50 15.88 4.36
C PRO A 451 15.25 15.21 5.51
N TRP A 452 16.51 14.83 5.26
CA TRP A 452 17.33 14.07 6.22
C TRP A 452 17.48 14.73 7.60
N ASP A 453 17.60 16.05 7.64
CA ASP A 453 17.77 16.86 8.86
C ASP A 453 16.50 16.94 9.72
N ARG A 454 15.35 16.51 9.19
CA ARG A 454 14.04 16.57 9.85
C ARG A 454 13.51 15.21 10.28
N VAL A 455 14.12 14.10 9.82
CA VAL A 455 13.63 12.71 10.07
C VAL A 455 13.40 12.43 11.54
N LEU A 456 14.40 12.71 12.40
CA LEU A 456 14.35 12.34 13.82
C LEU A 456 13.30 13.14 14.58
N ASP A 457 13.26 14.46 14.34
CA ASP A 457 12.29 15.34 14.98
C ASP A 457 10.86 15.00 14.52
N LEU A 458 10.65 14.79 13.22
CA LEU A 458 9.36 14.36 12.68
C LEU A 458 8.89 13.04 13.33
N CYS A 459 9.75 12.01 13.38
CA CYS A 459 9.40 10.72 13.96
C CYS A 459 9.00 10.83 15.45
N ARG A 460 9.74 11.63 16.22
CA ARG A 460 9.48 11.82 17.66
C ARG A 460 8.19 12.63 17.86
N ASN A 461 8.08 13.79 17.23
CA ASN A 461 7.00 14.73 17.45
C ASN A 461 5.64 14.14 16.99
N VAL A 462 5.61 13.43 15.85
CA VAL A 462 4.39 12.74 15.38
C VAL A 462 3.95 11.64 16.34
N LYS A 463 4.88 10.83 16.87
CA LYS A 463 4.53 9.80 17.88
C LYS A 463 4.01 10.43 19.17
N GLU A 464 4.62 11.51 19.64
CA GLU A 464 4.15 12.26 20.81
C GLU A 464 2.77 12.89 20.59
N LYS A 465 2.52 13.45 19.40
CA LYS A 465 1.23 14.01 18.98
C LYS A 465 0.13 12.95 19.02
N LEU A 466 0.37 11.77 18.44
CA LEU A 466 -0.58 10.64 18.49
C LEU A 466 -0.96 10.27 19.93
N VAL A 467 0.03 10.11 20.81
CA VAL A 467 -0.20 9.75 22.23
C VAL A 467 -1.00 10.84 22.95
N ARG A 468 -0.66 12.11 22.72
CA ARG A 468 -1.35 13.26 23.32
C ARG A 468 -2.81 13.35 22.87
N GLU A 469 -3.06 13.29 21.57
CA GLU A 469 -4.41 13.36 20.99
C GLU A 469 -5.30 12.19 21.45
N CYS A 470 -4.75 10.97 21.54
CA CYS A 470 -5.45 9.83 22.13
C CYS A 470 -5.92 10.11 23.56
N LYS A 471 -5.02 10.63 24.41
CA LYS A 471 -5.32 10.93 25.81
C LYS A 471 -6.39 12.01 25.93
N GLU A 472 -6.29 13.09 25.15
CA GLU A 472 -7.24 14.20 25.16
C GLU A 472 -8.64 13.79 24.70
N ARG A 473 -8.72 12.77 23.81
CA ARG A 473 -9.98 12.24 23.26
C ARG A 473 -10.54 11.04 24.02
N GLY A 474 -9.99 10.74 25.20
CA GLY A 474 -10.54 9.72 26.10
C GLY A 474 -10.20 8.28 25.74
N VAL A 475 -9.18 8.03 24.92
CA VAL A 475 -8.67 6.67 24.69
C VAL A 475 -8.08 6.14 26.01
N GLN A 476 -8.63 5.03 26.50
CA GLN A 476 -8.33 4.52 27.84
C GLN A 476 -6.99 3.80 27.97
N PHE A 477 -6.52 3.21 26.86
CA PHE A 477 -5.29 2.43 26.82
C PHE A 477 -4.20 3.18 26.04
N PRO A 478 -2.92 3.00 26.37
CA PRO A 478 -1.83 3.57 25.57
C PRO A 478 -1.95 3.16 24.10
N PRO A 479 -1.90 4.10 23.15
CA PRO A 479 -1.92 3.74 21.73
C PRO A 479 -0.57 3.13 21.32
N LEU A 480 -0.61 2.26 20.30
CA LEU A 480 0.55 1.93 19.52
C LEU A 480 0.86 3.11 18.60
N ALA A 481 2.03 3.72 18.78
CA ALA A 481 2.59 4.72 17.87
C ALA A 481 4.03 4.32 17.56
N THR A 482 4.29 3.88 16.32
CA THR A 482 5.60 3.35 15.89
C THR A 482 5.91 3.81 14.47
N CYS A 483 7.19 3.88 14.14
CA CYS A 483 7.67 4.29 12.83
C CYS A 483 8.82 3.42 12.32
N ARG A 484 9.01 3.45 11.00
CA ARG A 484 10.20 2.92 10.32
C ARG A 484 10.59 3.84 9.16
N VAL A 485 11.88 3.90 8.85
CA VAL A 485 12.37 4.45 7.58
C VAL A 485 12.32 3.34 6.54
N THR A 486 11.51 3.51 5.49
CA THR A 486 11.28 2.47 4.47
C THR A 486 12.07 2.69 3.19
N GLN A 487 12.38 3.93 2.87
CA GLN A 487 13.13 4.30 1.67
C GLN A 487 14.14 5.39 1.96
N THR A 488 15.24 5.37 1.22
CA THR A 488 16.30 6.38 1.31
C THR A 488 16.50 7.02 -0.05
N TYR A 489 16.73 8.33 -0.07
CA TYR A 489 16.98 9.13 -1.26
C TYR A 489 18.20 10.01 -1.00
N ASP A 490 18.74 10.61 -2.06
CA ASP A 490 19.78 11.62 -1.92
C ASP A 490 19.34 12.75 -0.96
N ALA A 491 18.12 13.25 -1.15
CA ALA A 491 17.60 14.42 -0.44
C ALA A 491 16.86 14.13 0.87
N GLY A 492 16.54 12.87 1.16
CA GLY A 492 15.72 12.55 2.33
C GLY A 492 15.32 11.09 2.43
N ALA A 493 14.26 10.83 3.17
CA ALA A 493 13.77 9.50 3.47
C ALA A 493 12.24 9.40 3.39
N CYS A 494 11.72 8.20 3.14
CA CYS A 494 10.33 7.88 3.44
C CYS A 494 10.22 7.37 4.86
N VAL A 495 9.32 7.95 5.66
CA VAL A 495 8.97 7.50 7.00
C VAL A 495 7.56 6.92 6.96
N TYR A 496 7.40 5.73 7.52
CA TYR A 496 6.16 4.98 7.56
C TYR A 496 5.76 4.71 9.01
N PHE A 497 4.57 5.14 9.38
CA PHE A 497 4.01 5.02 10.72
C PHE A 497 2.95 3.93 10.77
N TYR A 498 2.82 3.29 11.93
CA TYR A 498 1.60 2.58 12.32
C TYR A 498 1.04 3.23 13.57
N PHE A 499 -0.26 3.46 13.53
CA PHE A 499 -1.03 3.98 14.66
C PHE A 499 -2.23 3.07 14.91
N ALA A 500 -2.36 2.59 16.15
CA ALA A 500 -3.49 1.75 16.56
C ALA A 500 -3.84 1.98 18.03
N PHE A 501 -5.10 1.80 18.39
CA PHE A 501 -5.54 1.86 19.79
C PHE A 501 -6.76 0.99 20.05
N ASN A 502 -6.95 0.64 21.32
CA ASN A 502 -8.14 -0.04 21.79
C ASN A 502 -9.26 0.98 22.01
N TYR A 503 -10.36 0.84 21.27
CA TYR A 503 -11.43 1.84 21.24
C TYR A 503 -12.55 1.60 22.28
N ARG A 504 -12.40 0.60 23.15
CA ARG A 504 -13.40 0.34 24.19
C ARG A 504 -13.64 1.56 25.06
N GLY A 505 -14.92 1.88 25.23
CA GLY A 505 -15.39 3.04 26.02
C GLY A 505 -15.58 4.31 25.20
N LEU A 506 -15.22 4.33 23.92
CA LEU A 506 -15.56 5.43 23.01
C LEU A 506 -16.94 5.21 22.40
N SER A 507 -17.70 6.29 22.22
CA SER A 507 -19.01 6.27 21.55
C SER A 507 -18.90 6.28 20.03
N ASP A 508 -17.94 7.04 19.49
CA ASP A 508 -17.69 7.15 18.05
C ASP A 508 -16.19 6.96 17.75
N PRO A 509 -15.74 5.69 17.66
CA PRO A 509 -14.32 5.38 17.57
C PRO A 509 -13.70 5.77 16.23
N ILE A 510 -14.48 5.77 15.14
CA ILE A 510 -14.01 6.16 13.81
C ILE A 510 -13.79 7.66 13.72
N HIS A 511 -14.74 8.47 14.22
CA HIS A 511 -14.56 9.91 14.24
C HIS A 511 -13.35 10.33 15.09
N VAL A 512 -13.14 9.68 16.25
CA VAL A 512 -11.96 9.91 17.09
C VAL A 512 -10.68 9.56 16.35
N TYR A 513 -10.64 8.42 15.65
CA TYR A 513 -9.49 8.03 14.84
C TYR A 513 -9.19 9.07 13.75
N ASP A 514 -10.20 9.50 12.98
CA ASP A 514 -10.02 10.45 11.87
C ASP A 514 -9.46 11.79 12.36
N GLN A 515 -9.91 12.26 13.52
CA GLN A 515 -9.38 13.48 14.14
C GLN A 515 -7.92 13.32 14.59
N ILE A 516 -7.52 12.13 15.04
CA ILE A 516 -6.14 11.87 15.47
C ILE A 516 -5.21 11.72 14.25
N GLU A 517 -5.61 11.01 13.18
CA GLU A 517 -4.82 10.91 11.94
C GLU A 517 -4.67 12.29 11.29
N ALA A 518 -5.74 13.08 11.26
CA ALA A 518 -5.74 14.47 10.84
C ALA A 518 -4.68 15.30 11.56
N ALA A 519 -4.65 15.23 12.89
CA ALA A 519 -3.74 15.98 13.72
C ALA A 519 -2.28 15.47 13.58
N ALA A 520 -2.09 14.18 13.34
CA ALA A 520 -0.79 13.61 13.00
C ALA A 520 -0.31 14.08 11.61
N ARG A 521 -1.23 14.27 10.65
CA ARG A 521 -0.90 14.83 9.34
C ARG A 521 -0.44 16.28 9.43
N GLU A 522 -1.12 17.10 10.22
CA GLU A 522 -0.72 18.48 10.49
C GLU A 522 0.69 18.53 11.10
N GLU A 523 0.94 17.69 12.12
CA GLU A 523 2.26 17.58 12.73
C GLU A 523 3.34 17.13 11.73
N ILE A 524 3.03 16.20 10.81
CA ILE A 524 3.94 15.83 9.71
C ILE A 524 4.31 17.05 8.87
N LEU A 525 3.33 17.84 8.44
CA LEU A 525 3.53 19.01 7.58
C LEU A 525 4.33 20.11 8.30
N GLU A 526 4.02 20.37 9.58
CA GLU A 526 4.74 21.33 10.43
C GLU A 526 6.21 20.93 10.66
N ASN A 527 6.49 19.62 10.71
CA ASN A 527 7.86 19.11 10.82
C ASN A 527 8.61 19.04 9.47
N GLY A 528 7.98 19.47 8.37
CA GLY A 528 8.59 19.52 7.03
C GLY A 528 8.49 18.20 6.25
N GLY A 529 7.61 17.30 6.66
CA GLY A 529 7.23 16.13 5.87
C GLY A 529 6.27 16.51 4.75
N SER A 530 6.25 15.71 3.69
CA SER A 530 5.30 15.83 2.59
C SER A 530 3.90 15.31 2.95
N LEU A 531 2.90 15.73 2.17
CA LEU A 531 1.52 15.27 2.31
C LEU A 531 1.38 13.74 2.15
N SER A 532 2.11 13.16 1.21
CA SER A 532 2.20 11.72 0.95
C SER A 532 3.46 11.44 0.13
N HIS A 533 4.12 10.30 0.37
CA HIS A 533 5.16 9.80 -0.51
C HIS A 533 4.62 8.77 -1.52
N HIS A 534 3.65 7.93 -1.15
CA HIS A 534 3.11 6.90 -2.07
C HIS A 534 1.65 6.47 -1.87
N HIS A 535 0.98 6.84 -0.78
CA HIS A 535 -0.46 6.53 -0.63
C HIS A 535 -1.36 7.41 -1.51
N GLY A 536 -0.85 8.54 -1.99
CA GLY A 536 -1.61 9.51 -2.78
C GLY A 536 -2.44 10.44 -1.91
N VAL A 537 -3.31 11.22 -2.54
CA VAL A 537 -4.14 12.23 -1.89
C VAL A 537 -5.59 11.76 -1.77
N GLY A 538 -6.13 11.19 -2.85
CA GLY A 538 -7.52 10.77 -2.97
C GLY A 538 -8.50 11.85 -2.52
N LYS A 539 -9.49 11.44 -1.72
CA LYS A 539 -10.36 12.37 -0.98
C LYS A 539 -9.83 12.64 0.44
N LEU A 540 -9.15 11.67 1.04
CA LEU A 540 -8.68 11.72 2.44
C LEU A 540 -7.81 12.94 2.74
N ARG A 541 -6.91 13.31 1.81
CA ARG A 541 -5.91 14.37 2.04
C ARG A 541 -6.17 15.64 1.25
N LYS A 542 -7.32 15.72 0.57
CA LYS A 542 -7.69 16.79 -0.36
C LYS A 542 -7.58 18.19 0.25
N ARG A 543 -7.92 18.35 1.53
CA ARG A 543 -7.92 19.65 2.21
C ARG A 543 -6.54 20.32 2.30
N TRP A 544 -5.44 19.56 2.28
CA TRP A 544 -4.07 20.09 2.33
C TRP A 544 -3.42 20.23 0.95
N LEU A 545 -4.07 19.77 -0.12
CA LEU A 545 -3.47 19.77 -1.46
C LEU A 545 -3.10 21.18 -1.92
N ARG A 546 -4.01 22.14 -1.70
CA ARG A 546 -3.83 23.54 -2.09
C ARG A 546 -2.59 24.17 -1.46
N GLU A 547 -2.37 23.94 -0.17
CA GLU A 547 -1.16 24.42 0.52
C GLU A 547 0.10 23.70 0.04
N SER A 548 -0.03 22.41 -0.29
CA SER A 548 1.09 21.57 -0.73
C SER A 548 1.62 21.92 -2.11
N ILE A 549 0.77 22.37 -3.04
CA ILE A 549 1.16 22.64 -4.45
C ILE A 549 0.86 24.06 -4.92
N SER A 550 0.42 24.96 -4.04
CA SER A 550 -0.07 26.32 -4.30
C SER A 550 -1.41 26.41 -5.05
N ASP A 551 -2.08 27.56 -4.92
CA ASP A 551 -3.31 27.88 -5.67
C ASP A 551 -3.12 27.78 -7.19
N VAL A 552 -1.98 28.25 -7.70
CA VAL A 552 -1.66 28.18 -9.13
C VAL A 552 -1.48 26.73 -9.58
N GLY A 553 -0.81 25.90 -8.77
CA GLY A 553 -0.66 24.47 -9.06
C GLY A 553 -1.99 23.73 -9.08
N VAL A 554 -2.88 24.01 -8.12
CA VAL A 554 -4.27 23.51 -8.15
C VAL A 554 -5.01 23.99 -9.40
N GLY A 555 -4.86 25.26 -9.78
CA GLY A 555 -5.44 25.81 -11.01
C GLY A 555 -4.93 25.11 -12.27
N MET A 556 -3.65 24.74 -12.31
CA MET A 556 -3.08 23.97 -13.41
C MET A 556 -3.69 22.56 -13.49
N LEU A 557 -3.77 21.83 -12.38
CA LEU A 557 -4.44 20.52 -12.34
C LEU A 557 -5.91 20.62 -12.79
N LYS A 558 -6.62 21.64 -12.31
CA LYS A 558 -8.00 21.89 -12.69
C LYS A 558 -8.14 22.18 -14.18
N SER A 559 -7.25 22.98 -14.76
CA SER A 559 -7.29 23.27 -16.20
C SER A 559 -7.14 22.03 -17.08
N VAL A 560 -6.31 21.07 -16.63
CA VAL A 560 -6.13 19.78 -17.32
C VAL A 560 -7.40 18.95 -17.20
N LYS A 561 -7.95 18.83 -15.98
CA LYS A 561 -9.21 18.12 -15.72
C LYS A 561 -10.36 18.67 -16.58
N ASP A 562 -10.58 19.98 -16.52
CA ASP A 562 -11.67 20.64 -17.25
C ASP A 562 -11.52 20.50 -18.78
N PHE A 563 -10.28 20.40 -19.29
CA PHE A 563 -10.03 20.17 -20.71
C PHE A 563 -10.34 18.74 -21.13
N VAL A 564 -9.75 17.75 -20.45
CA VAL A 564 -9.83 16.33 -20.85
C VAL A 564 -11.17 15.67 -20.49
N ASP A 565 -11.83 16.16 -19.44
CA ASP A 565 -13.10 15.64 -18.93
C ASP A 565 -14.02 16.80 -18.47
N PRO A 566 -14.57 17.57 -19.42
CA PRO A 566 -15.36 18.78 -19.14
C PRO A 566 -16.68 18.49 -18.40
N ASP A 567 -17.28 17.32 -18.65
CA ASP A 567 -18.56 16.91 -18.05
C ASP A 567 -18.37 16.08 -16.77
N ASN A 568 -17.12 15.99 -16.29
CA ASN A 568 -16.73 15.23 -15.11
C ASN A 568 -17.28 13.79 -15.13
N ILE A 569 -17.13 13.11 -16.26
CA ILE A 569 -17.43 11.68 -16.43
C ILE A 569 -16.59 10.88 -15.43
N PHE A 570 -15.31 11.18 -15.27
CA PHE A 570 -14.44 10.58 -14.26
C PHE A 570 -14.61 11.27 -12.90
N GLY A 571 -15.73 10.96 -12.25
CA GLY A 571 -16.33 11.74 -11.16
C GLY A 571 -16.04 11.25 -9.74
N ASN A 572 -14.92 10.56 -9.49
CA ASN A 572 -14.57 10.11 -8.12
C ASN A 572 -14.21 11.26 -7.15
N ARG A 573 -14.00 12.48 -7.68
CA ARG A 573 -13.69 13.74 -6.97
C ARG A 573 -12.39 13.70 -6.13
N ASN A 574 -11.47 12.82 -6.48
CA ASN A 574 -10.13 12.81 -5.92
C ASN A 574 -9.38 14.09 -6.34
N LEU A 575 -8.40 14.51 -5.54
CA LEU A 575 -7.57 15.71 -5.76
C LEU A 575 -8.31 17.05 -5.69
N LEU A 576 -9.30 17.29 -6.56
CA LEU A 576 -9.89 18.61 -6.86
C LEU A 576 -11.36 18.73 -6.50
#